data_AF-A0AAD5U245-F1
#
_entry.id   AF-A0AAD5U245-F1
#
_cell.length_a   1.000
_cell.length_b   1.000
_cell.length_c   1.000
_cell.angle_alpha   90.00
_cell.angle_beta   90.00
_cell.angle_gamma   90.00
#
_symmetry.space_group_name_H-M   'P 1'
#
loop_
_entity.id
_entity.type
_entity.pdbx_description
1 polymer ?
#
loop_
_entity_poly.entity_id
_entity_poly.type
_entity_poly.pdbx_seq_one_letter_code
_entity_poly.pdbx_strand_id
1 'polypeptide(L)'
;MESRSFILTSKLNVFNSKSSGGSQEGTFENNEFSETKILLNYVPKLVALLISIGVSYSSDVKGERALHISIPIFLSAVGFSMLSFVEDATSRFTFLFIIEPSFYLSYPLILSYALDNVHGETVRALVSAGLVCFLPFNSALIHLFFPDVETYTYPQFLEESAFGSNFFPIDFHLYILPAVFMLFSGIFVMIFYWMNRREEETLWSKTPGLRRLMTDNEETQAWDINDSEFDIYSSSKKSKKGKEKEVIETVKTSKIKGEEAFEMTSIYDEKEDEEDLSSSAGSTKKIFAYTGLNDKKKEKSKKDAFFVDDDDDRTLNNITINVSLLSQGSYQIESVVNKKKTVVTRTQHEVERLYNVLQLELKNHIIPSFPTCSMDLKFLLEKLTNFFNNLLNINDCLTNVNFLSFLESEFLFNPVVGNSINPGLEKSIGNNKSFFNFFGGGSNTQDNDVYFENALKLTNQIDIGIIEIGKLCEKLARSEKSYSIHCSDLVTKFGVLAEETSPVESYQMLSLLSEYEQQCKVTQKKIQNLEKLKSSSSIKTDKVDVASNELFEVKKTETEVKDTLTSTSETIKREYDDFKFLQDYELGAELDKFVGKQLQVNKNLLKVWDNILKDLESLY
;
A
#
# COMPACT_ATOMS: atom_id res chain seq x y z
N MET A 1 -5.91 -14.54 53.07
CA MET A 1 -6.21 -13.39 52.20
C MET A 1 -5.93 -12.03 52.86
N GLU A 2 -5.68 -11.96 54.17
CA GLU A 2 -5.40 -10.68 54.87
C GLU A 2 -3.93 -10.19 54.80
N SER A 3 -2.98 -11.02 54.34
CA SER A 3 -1.56 -10.63 54.30
C SER A 3 -1.14 -9.79 53.08
N ARG A 4 -2.02 -9.61 52.09
CA ARG A 4 -1.72 -8.80 50.88
C ARG A 4 -2.21 -7.36 50.96
N SER A 5 -3.24 -7.06 51.75
CA SER A 5 -3.68 -5.67 51.97
C SER A 5 -2.69 -4.88 52.83
N PHE A 6 -2.05 -5.55 53.81
CA PHE A 6 -1.07 -4.92 54.70
C PHE A 6 0.20 -4.44 53.98
N ILE A 7 0.61 -5.13 52.89
CA ILE A 7 1.81 -4.79 52.11
C ILE A 7 1.60 -3.54 51.25
N LEU A 8 0.38 -3.31 50.77
CA LEU A 8 0.05 -2.12 49.97
C LEU A 8 -0.09 -0.87 50.84
N THR A 9 -0.65 -0.98 52.05
CA THR A 9 -0.76 0.16 52.98
C THR A 9 0.59 0.49 53.64
N SER A 10 1.45 -0.50 53.88
CA SER A 10 2.80 -0.24 54.43
C SER A 10 3.72 0.44 53.41
N LYS A 11 3.58 0.16 52.11
CA LYS A 11 4.39 0.81 51.06
C LYS A 11 3.99 2.27 50.82
N LEU A 12 2.70 2.61 50.96
CA LEU A 12 2.22 3.99 50.89
C LEU A 12 2.68 4.85 52.09
N ASN A 13 2.78 4.28 53.29
CA ASN A 13 3.26 5.02 54.46
C ASN A 13 4.78 5.25 54.49
N VAL A 14 5.57 4.43 53.77
CA VAL A 14 7.02 4.64 53.62
C VAL A 14 7.35 5.81 52.69
N PHE A 15 6.42 6.22 51.83
CA PHE A 15 6.59 7.38 50.95
C PHE A 15 6.60 8.74 51.68
N ASN A 16 6.02 8.83 52.88
CA ASN A 16 5.97 10.09 53.64
C ASN A 16 7.14 10.31 54.62
N SER A 17 8.05 9.34 54.82
CA SER A 17 9.07 9.42 55.88
C SER A 17 10.52 9.55 55.40
N LYS A 18 10.79 9.72 54.10
CA LYS A 18 12.15 9.92 53.58
C LYS A 18 12.32 11.32 52.99
N SER A 19 12.17 12.32 53.85
CA SER A 19 12.65 13.68 53.63
C SER A 19 13.57 14.06 54.79
N SER A 20 14.80 13.51 54.78
CA SER A 20 15.98 14.15 55.35
C SER A 20 17.19 13.23 55.27
N GLY A 21 18.19 13.67 54.50
CA GLY A 21 19.58 13.28 54.71
C GLY A 21 20.16 12.31 53.68
N GLY A 22 21.09 12.82 52.88
CA GLY A 22 22.16 12.03 52.28
C GLY A 22 22.09 11.89 50.77
N SER A 23 22.72 12.86 50.09
CA SER A 23 23.08 12.82 48.68
C SER A 23 23.91 11.56 48.32
N GLN A 24 23.26 10.60 47.66
CA GLN A 24 23.89 9.67 46.72
C GLN A 24 22.99 9.56 45.49
N GLU A 25 23.42 10.16 44.39
CA GLU A 25 22.86 9.97 43.04
C GLU A 25 23.10 8.53 42.59
N GLY A 26 22.11 7.66 42.83
CA GLY A 26 22.04 6.33 42.25
C GLY A 26 20.96 6.29 41.17
N THR A 27 21.37 6.06 39.92
CA THR A 27 20.56 5.96 38.69
C THR A 27 19.55 4.80 38.64
N PHE A 28 19.20 4.20 39.77
CA PHE A 28 18.30 3.03 39.85
C PHE A 28 16.82 3.35 40.12
N GLU A 29 16.47 4.59 40.48
CA GLU A 29 15.06 4.95 40.78
C GLU A 29 14.18 5.23 39.54
N ASN A 30 14.76 5.32 38.33
CA ASN A 30 13.99 5.70 37.14
C ASN A 30 13.17 4.56 36.51
N ASN A 31 13.46 3.29 36.82
CA ASN A 31 12.76 2.15 36.19
C ASN A 31 11.45 1.78 36.89
N GLU A 32 11.37 1.82 38.22
CA GLU A 32 10.16 1.41 38.96
C GLU A 32 9.01 2.42 38.78
N PHE A 33 9.35 3.70 38.59
CA PHE A 33 8.38 4.76 38.28
C PHE A 33 7.79 4.62 36.87
N SER A 34 8.48 3.92 35.95
CA SER A 34 8.01 3.69 34.58
C SER A 34 6.89 2.64 34.54
N GLU A 35 7.01 1.56 35.30
CA GLU A 35 6.04 0.45 35.27
C GLU A 35 4.66 0.85 35.82
N THR A 36 4.64 1.64 36.89
CA THR A 36 3.39 2.12 37.49
C THR A 36 2.66 3.08 36.55
N LYS A 37 3.40 3.96 35.85
CA LYS A 37 2.87 4.88 34.83
C LYS A 37 2.26 4.14 33.64
N ILE A 38 2.95 3.09 33.17
CA ILE A 38 2.45 2.22 32.10
C ILE A 38 1.11 1.60 32.54
N LEU A 39 1.03 1.01 33.73
CA LEU A 39 -0.21 0.40 34.22
C LEU A 39 -1.36 1.40 34.38
N LEU A 40 -1.10 2.60 34.92
CA LEU A 40 -2.10 3.66 35.08
C LEU A 40 -2.70 4.11 33.74
N ASN A 41 -1.92 4.11 32.66
CA ASN A 41 -2.34 4.59 31.34
C ASN A 41 -3.01 3.50 30.48
N TYR A 42 -2.48 2.27 30.48
CA TYR A 42 -2.99 1.21 29.61
C TYR A 42 -4.22 0.49 30.17
N VAL A 43 -4.38 0.39 31.49
CA VAL A 43 -5.52 -0.33 32.09
C VAL A 43 -6.87 0.33 31.78
N PRO A 44 -7.07 1.66 31.90
CA PRO A 44 -8.32 2.31 31.49
C PRO A 44 -8.66 2.06 30.01
N LYS A 45 -7.65 2.09 29.13
CA LYS A 45 -7.79 1.86 27.69
C LYS A 45 -8.16 0.41 27.36
N LEU A 46 -7.61 -0.55 28.09
CA LEU A 46 -7.99 -1.96 27.94
C LEU A 46 -9.45 -2.18 28.38
N VAL A 47 -9.86 -1.55 29.49
CA VAL A 47 -11.26 -1.59 29.95
C VAL A 47 -12.18 -0.92 28.92
N ALA A 48 -11.77 0.21 28.35
CA ALA A 48 -12.47 0.90 27.26
C ALA A 48 -12.73 -0.04 26.07
N LEU A 49 -11.70 -0.78 25.66
CA LEU A 49 -11.79 -1.72 24.54
C LEU A 49 -12.81 -2.83 24.81
N LEU A 50 -12.77 -3.45 25.99
CA LEU A 50 -13.69 -4.53 26.36
C LEU A 50 -15.14 -4.04 26.43
N ILE A 51 -15.37 -2.86 27.01
CA ILE A 51 -16.70 -2.25 27.05
C ILE A 51 -17.16 -1.89 25.63
N SER A 52 -16.26 -1.41 24.76
CA SER A 52 -16.55 -1.12 23.35
C SER A 52 -17.05 -2.31 22.56
N ILE A 53 -16.45 -3.48 22.75
CA ILE A 53 -16.94 -4.71 22.13
C ILE A 53 -18.35 -5.03 22.64
N GLY A 54 -18.58 -4.98 23.96
CA GLY A 54 -19.88 -5.31 24.56
C GLY A 54 -21.01 -4.36 24.15
N VAL A 55 -20.73 -3.05 24.10
CA VAL A 55 -21.70 -2.03 23.71
C VAL A 55 -21.96 -2.06 22.21
N SER A 56 -20.95 -2.32 21.38
CA SER A 56 -21.13 -2.52 19.93
C SER A 56 -22.03 -3.73 19.65
N TYR A 57 -21.78 -4.85 20.33
CA TYR A 57 -22.63 -6.04 20.23
C TYR A 57 -24.08 -5.75 20.69
N SER A 58 -24.27 -5.08 21.84
CA SER A 58 -25.61 -4.68 22.32
C SER A 58 -26.31 -3.73 21.35
N SER A 59 -25.55 -2.80 20.76
CA SER A 59 -26.01 -1.81 19.79
C SER A 59 -26.54 -2.49 18.52
N ASP A 60 -25.83 -3.49 18.01
CA ASP A 60 -26.26 -4.25 16.83
C ASP A 60 -27.48 -5.15 17.12
N VAL A 61 -27.54 -5.78 18.31
CA VAL A 61 -28.67 -6.63 18.69
C VAL A 61 -29.96 -5.83 18.88
N LYS A 62 -29.89 -4.63 19.46
CA LYS A 62 -31.06 -3.80 19.75
C LYS A 62 -31.44 -2.84 18.61
N GLY A 63 -30.50 -2.53 17.72
CA GLY A 63 -30.67 -1.50 16.68
C GLY A 63 -30.73 -0.06 17.22
N GLU A 64 -30.52 0.15 18.53
CA GLU A 64 -30.64 1.45 19.19
C GLU A 64 -29.29 2.20 19.23
N ARG A 65 -28.61 2.31 18.08
CA ARG A 65 -27.22 2.81 18.01
C ARG A 65 -27.02 4.20 18.62
N ALA A 66 -27.99 5.10 18.42
CA ALA A 66 -27.91 6.46 18.96
C ALA A 66 -27.89 6.51 20.50
N LEU A 67 -28.61 5.61 21.19
CA LEU A 67 -28.57 5.52 22.66
C LEU A 67 -27.23 4.97 23.14
N HIS A 68 -26.68 3.98 22.42
CA HIS A 68 -25.38 3.39 22.72
C HIS A 68 -24.23 4.38 22.47
N ILE A 69 -24.44 5.41 21.65
CA ILE A 69 -23.53 6.54 21.45
C ILE A 69 -23.72 7.62 22.53
N SER A 70 -24.96 8.02 22.80
CA SER A 70 -25.22 9.19 23.66
C SER A 70 -24.95 8.92 25.15
N ILE A 71 -25.24 7.72 25.64
CA ILE A 71 -25.02 7.35 27.05
C ILE A 71 -23.54 7.48 27.44
N PRO A 72 -22.58 6.90 26.69
CA PRO A 72 -21.15 7.11 26.97
C PRO A 72 -20.73 8.58 26.89
N ILE A 73 -21.23 9.34 25.91
CA ILE A 73 -20.90 10.77 25.81
C ILE A 73 -21.34 11.54 27.06
N PHE A 74 -22.55 11.29 27.57
CA PHE A 74 -23.02 11.89 28.82
C PHE A 74 -22.21 11.41 30.02
N LEU A 75 -21.81 10.14 30.06
CA LEU A 75 -20.99 9.60 31.13
C LEU A 75 -19.59 10.24 31.17
N SER A 76 -18.98 10.49 30.01
CA SER A 76 -17.76 11.30 29.90
C SER A 76 -17.98 12.74 30.38
N ALA A 77 -19.10 13.37 30.02
CA ALA A 77 -19.42 14.72 30.48
C ALA A 77 -19.52 14.79 32.01
N VAL A 78 -20.15 13.80 32.65
CA VAL A 78 -20.21 13.67 34.11
C VAL A 78 -18.81 13.45 34.69
N GLY A 79 -18.00 12.58 34.09
CA GLY A 79 -16.62 12.32 34.51
C GLY A 79 -15.78 13.59 34.51
N PHE A 80 -15.78 14.35 33.42
CA PHE A 80 -15.08 15.63 33.31
C PHE A 80 -15.61 16.66 34.31
N SER A 81 -16.94 16.73 34.49
CA SER A 81 -17.54 17.63 35.47
C SER A 81 -17.18 17.26 36.91
N MET A 82 -16.99 15.98 37.25
CA MET A 82 -16.59 15.57 38.59
C MET A 82 -15.10 15.82 38.83
N LEU A 83 -14.28 15.65 37.79
CA LEU A 83 -12.85 15.90 37.86
C LEU A 83 -12.53 17.36 38.21
N SER A 84 -13.40 18.32 37.86
CA SER A 84 -13.25 19.73 38.23
C SER A 84 -13.50 20.03 39.72
N PHE A 85 -14.20 19.15 40.45
CA PHE A 85 -14.54 19.33 41.86
C PHE A 85 -13.68 18.51 42.82
N VAL A 86 -12.84 17.62 42.29
CA VAL A 86 -12.16 16.59 43.07
C VAL A 86 -10.68 16.92 43.15
N GLU A 87 -10.19 17.08 44.38
CA GLU A 87 -8.77 17.37 44.67
C GLU A 87 -7.96 16.09 44.94
N ASP A 88 -8.61 15.04 45.45
CA ASP A 88 -7.95 13.79 45.81
C ASP A 88 -7.50 12.97 44.59
N ALA A 89 -6.22 12.58 44.56
CA ALA A 89 -5.60 11.81 43.48
C ALA A 89 -6.31 10.48 43.19
N THR A 90 -6.73 9.77 44.24
CA THR A 90 -7.43 8.48 44.10
C THR A 90 -8.78 8.65 43.41
N SER A 91 -9.49 9.70 43.81
CA SER A 91 -10.78 10.06 43.24
C SER A 91 -10.63 10.55 41.80
N ARG A 92 -9.61 11.37 41.48
CA ARG A 92 -9.27 11.80 40.10
C ARG A 92 -9.02 10.59 39.19
N PHE A 93 -8.24 9.63 39.66
CA PHE A 93 -7.98 8.39 38.92
C PHE A 93 -9.26 7.59 38.67
N THR A 94 -10.17 7.54 39.65
CA THR A 94 -11.47 6.88 39.48
C THR A 94 -12.32 7.56 38.40
N PHE A 95 -12.32 8.89 38.33
CA PHE A 95 -13.03 9.61 37.26
C PHE A 95 -12.36 9.44 35.89
N LEU A 96 -11.04 9.26 35.82
CA LEU A 96 -10.36 8.89 34.58
C LEU A 96 -10.83 7.53 34.04
N PHE A 97 -11.08 6.56 34.92
CA PHE A 97 -11.69 5.28 34.55
C PHE A 97 -13.12 5.40 34.03
N ILE A 98 -13.80 6.51 34.29
CA ILE A 98 -15.14 6.78 33.75
C ILE A 98 -15.01 7.52 32.42
N ILE A 99 -14.13 8.52 32.34
CA ILE A 99 -13.94 9.36 31.15
C ILE A 99 -13.41 8.56 29.97
N GLU A 100 -12.30 7.85 30.16
CA GLU A 100 -11.55 7.18 29.08
C GLU A 100 -12.41 6.12 28.37
N PRO A 101 -12.97 5.10 29.06
CA PRO A 101 -13.89 4.16 28.44
C PRO A 101 -15.04 4.82 27.72
N SER A 102 -15.68 5.80 28.35
CA SER A 102 -16.90 6.40 27.80
C SER A 102 -16.61 7.24 26.55
N PHE A 103 -15.45 7.89 26.49
CA PHE A 103 -15.03 8.70 25.34
C PHE A 103 -14.63 7.81 24.17
N TYR A 104 -13.69 6.88 24.38
CA TYR A 104 -13.21 5.98 23.33
C TYR A 104 -14.28 5.02 22.82
N LEU A 105 -15.27 4.67 23.66
CA LEU A 105 -16.42 3.88 23.27
C LEU A 105 -17.32 4.58 22.26
N SER A 106 -17.56 5.88 22.43
CA SER A 106 -18.48 6.63 21.58
C SER A 106 -17.97 6.74 20.13
N TYR A 107 -16.64 6.77 19.95
CA TYR A 107 -16.02 7.04 18.66
C TYR A 107 -16.30 5.99 17.56
N PRO A 108 -15.96 4.69 17.73
CA PRO A 108 -16.21 3.69 16.70
C PRO A 108 -17.70 3.53 16.40
N LEU A 109 -18.57 3.78 17.39
CA LEU A 109 -20.01 3.76 17.21
C LEU A 109 -20.51 4.95 16.39
N ILE A 110 -20.00 6.17 16.64
CA ILE A 110 -20.29 7.35 15.81
C ILE A 110 -19.79 7.14 14.39
N LEU A 111 -18.57 6.62 14.23
CA LEU A 111 -17.98 6.39 12.91
C LEU A 111 -18.79 5.36 12.13
N SER A 112 -19.13 4.22 12.74
CA SER A 112 -20.01 3.21 12.15
C SER A 112 -21.37 3.79 11.79
N TYR A 113 -22.01 4.51 12.72
CA TYR A 113 -23.31 5.15 12.48
C TYR A 113 -23.26 6.19 11.35
N ALA A 114 -22.22 7.02 11.29
CA ALA A 114 -22.07 8.03 10.27
C ALA A 114 -21.82 7.41 8.89
N LEU A 115 -20.99 6.37 8.81
CA LEU A 115 -20.70 5.68 7.55
C LEU A 115 -21.90 4.96 6.98
N ASP A 116 -22.75 4.37 7.84
CA ASP A 116 -23.96 3.68 7.40
C ASP A 116 -25.02 4.65 6.88
N ASN A 117 -25.16 5.83 7.48
CA ASN A 117 -26.16 6.82 7.08
C ASN A 117 -25.73 7.71 5.91
N VAL A 118 -24.44 7.80 5.60
CA VAL A 118 -23.94 8.61 4.49
C VAL A 118 -24.02 7.83 3.19
N HIS A 119 -24.61 8.43 2.15
CA HIS A 119 -24.68 7.85 0.81
C HIS A 119 -23.55 8.39 -0.08
N GLY A 120 -22.89 7.48 -0.80
CA GLY A 120 -21.77 7.80 -1.70
C GLY A 120 -20.39 7.60 -1.06
N GLU A 121 -19.51 6.87 -1.77
CA GLU A 121 -18.18 6.50 -1.28
C GLU A 121 -17.31 7.72 -0.96
N THR A 122 -17.36 8.78 -1.78
CA THR A 122 -16.58 10.00 -1.57
C THR A 122 -17.01 10.74 -0.31
N VAL A 123 -18.33 10.77 -0.03
CA VAL A 123 -18.85 11.43 1.18
C VAL A 123 -18.54 10.58 2.41
N ARG A 124 -18.64 9.24 2.30
CA ARG A 124 -18.19 8.32 3.36
C ARG A 124 -16.71 8.49 3.69
N ALA A 125 -15.85 8.57 2.67
CA ALA A 125 -14.42 8.81 2.83
C ALA A 125 -14.16 10.16 3.51
N LEU A 126 -14.83 11.23 3.06
CA LEU A 126 -14.73 12.56 3.67
C LEU A 126 -15.19 12.58 5.13
N VAL A 127 -16.31 11.92 5.44
CA VAL A 127 -16.86 11.84 6.80
C VAL A 127 -15.95 11.01 7.71
N SER A 128 -15.40 9.89 7.22
CA SER A 128 -14.41 9.12 7.98
C SER A 128 -13.15 9.93 8.26
N ALA A 129 -12.58 10.59 7.25
CA ALA A 129 -11.41 11.46 7.42
C ALA A 129 -11.71 12.61 8.38
N GLY A 130 -12.87 13.26 8.25
CA GLY A 130 -13.31 14.33 9.15
C GLY A 130 -13.40 13.86 10.60
N LEU A 131 -14.02 12.70 10.86
CA LEU A 131 -14.13 12.12 12.19
C LEU A 131 -12.78 11.66 12.75
N VAL A 132 -11.90 11.09 11.93
CA VAL A 132 -10.52 10.71 12.33
C VAL A 132 -9.69 11.96 12.65
N CYS A 133 -9.82 13.04 11.87
CA CYS A 133 -9.15 14.31 12.14
C CYS A 133 -9.75 15.05 13.35
N PHE A 134 -11.00 14.78 13.72
CA PHE A 134 -11.64 15.37 14.90
C PHE A 134 -11.05 14.84 16.22
N LEU A 135 -10.55 13.60 16.25
CA LEU A 135 -9.90 12.99 17.43
C LEU A 135 -8.67 13.78 17.92
N PRO A 136 -7.67 14.06 17.06
CA PRO A 136 -6.54 14.90 17.44
C PRO A 136 -6.95 16.34 17.73
N PHE A 137 -8.09 16.82 17.22
CA PHE A 137 -8.50 18.22 17.39
C PHE A 137 -8.70 18.59 18.86
N ASN A 138 -9.17 17.68 19.70
CA ASN A 138 -9.26 17.93 21.14
C ASN A 138 -7.85 18.09 21.77
N SER A 139 -6.91 17.22 21.39
CA SER A 139 -5.49 17.35 21.79
C SER A 139 -4.88 18.65 21.26
N ALA A 140 -5.21 19.05 20.03
CA ALA A 140 -4.72 20.27 19.40
C ALA A 140 -5.31 21.53 20.03
N LEU A 141 -6.59 21.52 20.42
CA LEU A 141 -7.21 22.62 21.15
C LEU A 141 -6.56 22.81 22.52
N ILE A 142 -6.20 21.72 23.20
CA ILE A 142 -5.48 21.81 24.48
C ILE A 142 -4.10 22.43 24.27
N HIS A 143 -3.35 22.01 23.25
CA HIS A 143 -2.08 22.68 22.91
C HIS A 143 -2.25 24.14 22.48
N LEU A 144 -3.37 24.48 21.82
CA LEU A 144 -3.67 25.86 21.39
C LEU A 144 -4.01 26.77 22.56
N PHE A 145 -4.76 26.28 23.55
CA PHE A 145 -5.14 27.06 24.73
C PHE A 145 -4.08 27.06 25.83
N PHE A 146 -3.18 26.07 25.82
CA PHE A 146 -2.10 25.91 26.80
C PHE A 146 -0.76 25.67 26.08
N PRO A 147 -0.26 26.68 25.33
CA PRO A 147 0.94 26.56 24.52
C PRO A 147 2.20 26.25 25.35
N ASP A 148 2.24 26.65 26.62
CA ASP A 148 3.39 26.40 27.52
C ASP A 148 3.47 24.94 28.02
N VAL A 149 2.48 24.10 27.69
CA VAL A 149 2.44 22.66 28.02
C VAL A 149 3.03 21.88 26.83
N GLU A 150 4.26 22.22 26.43
CA GLU A 150 4.88 21.75 25.17
C GLU A 150 5.27 20.26 25.14
N THR A 151 5.08 19.51 26.23
CA THR A 151 5.61 18.14 26.34
C THR A 151 4.62 17.09 26.80
N TYR A 152 3.37 17.44 27.07
CA TYR A 152 2.41 16.49 27.62
C TYR A 152 1.41 16.05 26.57
N THR A 153 1.58 14.82 26.08
CA THR A 153 0.44 14.10 25.50
C THR A 153 -0.70 14.07 26.52
N TYR A 154 -1.96 14.18 26.11
CA TYR A 154 -3.14 14.16 26.98
C TYR A 154 -3.07 13.21 28.20
N PRO A 155 -2.55 11.96 28.10
CA PRO A 155 -2.31 11.10 29.25
C PRO A 155 -1.25 11.63 30.25
N GLN A 156 -0.14 12.20 29.79
CA GLN A 156 0.90 12.74 30.68
C GLN A 156 0.44 13.99 31.45
N PHE A 157 -0.49 14.78 30.88
CA PHE A 157 -1.06 15.94 31.56
C PHE A 157 -1.98 15.53 32.73
N LEU A 158 -2.80 14.49 32.51
CA LEU A 158 -3.63 13.88 33.56
C LEU A 158 -2.78 13.18 34.63
N GLU A 159 -1.61 12.65 34.26
CA GLU A 159 -0.63 12.08 35.19
C GLU A 159 0.00 13.16 36.09
N GLU A 160 0.41 14.30 35.56
CA GLU A 160 0.99 15.36 36.40
C GLU A 160 -0.04 16.07 37.27
N SER A 161 -1.26 16.27 36.78
CA SER A 161 -2.33 16.88 37.58
C SER A 161 -2.85 15.95 38.69
N ALA A 162 -2.75 14.63 38.53
CA ALA A 162 -3.13 13.69 39.58
C ALA A 162 -2.13 13.63 40.74
N PHE A 163 -0.85 13.99 40.53
CA PHE A 163 0.21 13.81 41.53
C PHE A 163 0.94 15.11 41.93
N GLY A 164 0.71 16.25 41.27
CA GLY A 164 1.31 17.54 41.61
C GLY A 164 0.49 18.34 42.65
N SER A 165 1.08 18.67 43.80
CA SER A 165 0.39 19.35 44.91
C SER A 165 0.20 20.86 44.76
N ASN A 166 0.69 21.49 43.68
CA ASN A 166 0.84 22.95 43.60
C ASN A 166 0.20 23.62 42.36
N PHE A 167 -0.68 22.94 41.62
CA PHE A 167 -1.39 23.54 40.48
C PHE A 167 -2.83 23.94 40.85
N PHE A 168 -3.05 25.21 41.18
CA PHE A 168 -4.36 25.87 41.22
C PHE A 168 -4.14 27.35 40.88
N PRO A 169 -4.81 27.95 39.86
CA PRO A 169 -6.25 27.84 39.59
C PRO A 169 -6.64 27.66 38.09
N ILE A 170 -5.73 27.18 37.24
CA ILE A 170 -5.99 27.06 35.78
C ILE A 170 -6.90 25.86 35.43
N ASP A 171 -7.07 24.92 36.36
CA ASP A 171 -7.67 23.60 36.11
C ASP A 171 -9.20 23.58 35.94
N PHE A 172 -9.94 24.54 36.51
CA PHE A 172 -11.40 24.51 36.48
C PHE A 172 -11.95 24.66 35.05
N HIS A 173 -11.39 25.59 34.27
CA HIS A 173 -11.80 25.81 32.89
C HIS A 173 -11.42 24.64 31.97
N LEU A 174 -10.30 23.98 32.28
CA LEU A 174 -9.78 22.89 31.47
C LEU A 174 -10.66 21.64 31.51
N TYR A 175 -11.32 21.35 32.63
CA TYR A 175 -12.23 20.20 32.73
C TYR A 175 -13.67 20.52 32.36
N ILE A 176 -14.11 21.77 32.58
CA ILE A 176 -15.49 22.17 32.28
C ILE A 176 -15.73 22.35 30.79
N LEU A 177 -14.76 22.89 30.05
CA LEU A 177 -14.94 23.08 28.61
C LEU A 177 -15.17 21.73 27.88
N PRO A 178 -14.36 20.67 28.11
CA PRO A 178 -14.66 19.32 27.62
C PRO A 178 -15.99 18.78 28.12
N ALA A 179 -16.34 18.97 29.41
CA ALA A 179 -17.62 18.51 29.95
C ALA A 179 -18.82 19.12 29.18
N VAL A 180 -18.77 20.44 28.96
CA VAL A 180 -19.80 21.18 28.21
C VAL A 180 -19.84 20.73 26.76
N PHE A 181 -18.68 20.55 26.12
CA PHE A 181 -18.58 20.07 24.74
C PHE A 181 -19.18 18.66 24.58
N MET A 182 -18.85 17.74 25.50
CA MET A 182 -19.40 16.38 25.51
C MET A 182 -20.92 16.42 25.73
N LEU A 183 -21.41 17.25 26.66
CA LEU A 183 -22.83 17.42 26.91
C LEU A 183 -23.58 17.92 25.65
N PHE A 184 -23.05 18.93 24.95
CA PHE A 184 -23.63 19.40 23.69
C PHE A 184 -23.59 18.34 22.60
N SER A 185 -22.49 17.60 22.48
CA SER A 185 -22.36 16.50 21.52
C SER A 185 -23.40 15.40 21.77
N GLY A 186 -23.62 15.02 23.03
CA GLY A 186 -24.64 14.04 23.42
C GLY A 186 -26.06 14.52 23.10
N ILE A 187 -26.36 15.80 23.37
CA ILE A 187 -27.64 16.42 22.99
C ILE A 187 -27.82 16.41 21.48
N PHE A 188 -26.78 16.74 20.72
CA PHE A 188 -26.85 16.80 19.26
C PHE A 188 -27.14 15.42 18.65
N VAL A 189 -26.46 14.37 19.11
CA VAL A 189 -26.75 12.98 18.69
C VAL A 189 -28.20 12.60 19.00
N MET A 190 -28.72 12.99 20.17
CA MET A 190 -30.12 12.72 20.54
C MET A 190 -31.12 13.51 19.68
N ILE A 191 -30.81 14.76 19.32
CA ILE A 191 -31.63 15.56 18.40
C ILE A 191 -31.65 14.93 17.01
N PHE A 192 -30.49 14.51 16.49
CA PHE A 192 -30.40 13.82 15.19
C PHE A 192 -31.20 12.52 15.19
N TYR A 193 -31.06 11.72 16.23
CA TYR A 193 -31.86 10.51 16.42
C TYR A 193 -33.36 10.81 16.44
N TRP A 194 -33.78 11.83 17.20
CA TRP A 194 -35.18 12.24 17.27
C TRP A 194 -35.71 12.74 15.93
N MET A 195 -34.92 13.50 15.16
CA MET A 195 -35.27 13.95 13.82
C MET A 195 -35.41 12.77 12.85
N ASN A 196 -34.43 11.86 12.80
CA ASN A 196 -34.49 10.67 11.94
C ASN A 196 -35.68 9.79 12.27
N ARG A 197 -35.94 9.54 13.55
CA ARG A 197 -37.11 8.77 14.00
C ARG A 197 -38.42 9.45 13.62
N ARG A 198 -38.49 10.78 13.71
CA ARG A 198 -39.68 11.53 13.28
C ARG A 198 -39.87 11.47 11.76
N GLU A 199 -38.79 11.58 10.99
CA GLU A 199 -38.85 11.44 9.54
C GLU A 199 -39.34 10.04 9.15
N GLU A 200 -38.78 9.00 9.76
CA GLU A 200 -39.29 7.64 9.65
C GLU A 200 -40.79 7.60 9.97
N GLU A 201 -41.23 7.99 11.16
CA GLU A 201 -42.65 7.98 11.54
C GLU A 201 -43.54 8.76 10.54
N THR A 202 -43.06 9.87 9.97
CA THR A 202 -43.79 10.66 8.95
C THR A 202 -43.81 10.02 7.55
N LEU A 203 -42.73 9.35 7.15
CA LEU A 203 -42.65 8.61 5.88
C LEU A 203 -43.51 7.34 5.96
N TRP A 204 -43.43 6.64 7.10
CA TRP A 204 -44.17 5.40 7.34
C TRP A 204 -45.67 5.63 7.57
N SER A 205 -46.07 6.74 8.20
CA SER A 205 -47.50 7.07 8.36
C SER A 205 -48.20 7.44 7.06
N LYS A 206 -47.47 7.83 6.01
CA LYS A 206 -48.05 8.24 4.72
C LYS A 206 -48.21 7.10 3.70
N THR A 207 -47.54 5.96 3.89
CA THR A 207 -47.63 4.82 2.96
C THR A 207 -47.49 3.47 3.69
N PRO A 208 -48.55 2.95 4.31
CA PRO A 208 -48.53 1.64 5.00
C PRO A 208 -48.22 0.46 4.06
N GLY A 209 -48.48 0.60 2.75
CA GLY A 209 -48.28 -0.44 1.75
C GLY A 209 -46.85 -0.61 1.23
N LEU A 210 -45.98 0.39 1.41
CA LEU A 210 -44.60 0.33 0.89
C LEU A 210 -43.71 -0.63 1.68
N ARG A 211 -44.07 -0.90 2.94
CA ARG A 211 -43.35 -1.83 3.82
C ARG A 211 -43.38 -3.26 3.31
N ARG A 212 -44.50 -3.71 2.70
CA ARG A 212 -44.59 -5.03 2.06
C ARG A 212 -43.82 -5.07 0.74
N LEU A 213 -43.88 -4.00 -0.04
CA LEU A 213 -43.23 -3.96 -1.35
C LEU A 213 -41.71 -3.93 -1.29
N MET A 214 -41.09 -3.27 -0.30
CA MET A 214 -39.62 -3.31 -0.17
C MET A 214 -39.12 -4.63 0.43
N THR A 215 -39.81 -5.20 1.43
CA THR A 215 -39.45 -6.53 1.91
C THR A 215 -39.64 -7.58 0.84
N ASP A 216 -40.73 -7.56 0.07
CA ASP A 216 -40.97 -8.60 -0.95
C ASP A 216 -39.97 -8.48 -2.13
N ASN A 217 -39.54 -7.27 -2.50
CA ASN A 217 -38.63 -7.06 -3.62
C ASN A 217 -37.15 -7.34 -3.26
N GLU A 218 -36.73 -7.01 -2.03
CA GLU A 218 -35.41 -7.38 -1.50
C GLU A 218 -35.35 -8.87 -1.15
N GLU A 219 -36.45 -9.47 -0.68
CA GLU A 219 -36.56 -10.91 -0.48
C GLU A 219 -36.54 -11.65 -1.83
N THR A 220 -37.23 -11.18 -2.89
CA THR A 220 -37.07 -11.80 -4.22
C THR A 220 -35.66 -11.65 -4.78
N GLN A 221 -34.95 -10.53 -4.54
CA GLN A 221 -33.55 -10.40 -4.96
C GLN A 221 -32.59 -11.26 -4.14
N ALA A 222 -32.89 -11.55 -2.87
CA ALA A 222 -32.08 -12.44 -2.05
C ALA A 222 -32.25 -13.93 -2.44
N TRP A 223 -33.38 -14.30 -3.04
CA TRP A 223 -33.63 -15.67 -3.52
C TRP A 223 -33.31 -15.87 -5.02
N ASP A 224 -33.19 -14.81 -5.81
CA ASP A 224 -32.78 -14.89 -7.23
C ASP A 224 -31.24 -15.00 -7.43
N ILE A 225 -30.45 -14.99 -6.36
CA ILE A 225 -29.01 -15.29 -6.41
C ILE A 225 -28.81 -16.82 -6.37
N ASN A 226 -28.79 -17.40 -7.57
CA ASN A 226 -28.02 -18.58 -7.98
C ASN A 226 -28.35 -19.96 -7.35
N ASP A 227 -29.49 -20.54 -7.74
CA ASP A 227 -29.59 -22.00 -7.96
C ASP A 227 -28.96 -22.43 -9.32
N SER A 228 -28.55 -21.48 -10.16
CA SER A 228 -27.94 -21.73 -11.48
C SER A 228 -26.43 -22.03 -11.45
N GLU A 229 -25.72 -21.78 -10.33
CA GLU A 229 -24.29 -22.09 -10.19
C GLU A 229 -24.01 -23.50 -9.61
N PHE A 230 -25.02 -24.18 -9.05
CA PHE A 230 -24.80 -25.48 -8.41
C PHE A 230 -24.83 -26.69 -9.37
N ASP A 231 -25.29 -26.52 -10.60
CA ASP A 231 -25.44 -27.62 -11.57
C ASP A 231 -24.23 -27.85 -12.51
N ILE A 232 -23.20 -27.01 -12.45
CA ILE A 232 -22.01 -27.16 -13.32
C ILE A 232 -21.03 -28.23 -12.80
N TYR A 233 -21.14 -28.67 -11.54
CA TYR A 233 -20.24 -29.69 -10.95
C TYR A 233 -20.79 -31.13 -10.94
N SER A 234 -22.02 -31.40 -11.40
CA SER A 234 -22.63 -32.73 -11.28
C SER A 234 -22.55 -33.61 -12.56
N SER A 235 -22.07 -33.09 -13.69
CA SER A 235 -22.17 -33.79 -14.99
C SER A 235 -20.94 -34.59 -15.46
N SER A 236 -19.82 -34.62 -14.74
CA SER A 236 -18.59 -35.30 -15.23
C SER A 236 -18.38 -36.77 -14.78
N LYS A 237 -19.31 -37.38 -14.03
CA LYS A 237 -19.18 -38.79 -13.59
C LYS A 237 -20.29 -39.68 -14.13
N LYS A 238 -20.25 -40.03 -15.43
CA LYS A 238 -20.99 -41.18 -15.99
C LYS A 238 -20.47 -41.59 -17.37
N SER A 239 -19.29 -42.20 -17.44
CA SER A 239 -18.92 -43.11 -18.54
C SER A 239 -17.64 -43.88 -18.23
N LYS A 240 -17.79 -45.08 -17.67
CA LYS A 240 -17.06 -46.31 -18.03
C LYS A 240 -17.37 -47.41 -17.01
N LYS A 241 -18.48 -48.12 -17.27
CA LYS A 241 -18.76 -49.45 -16.75
C LYS A 241 -18.19 -50.45 -17.76
N GLY A 242 -17.38 -51.40 -17.31
CA GLY A 242 -17.27 -52.70 -17.99
C GLY A 242 -15.87 -53.32 -18.05
N LYS A 243 -15.57 -54.16 -17.04
CA LYS A 243 -14.88 -55.49 -17.05
C LYS A 243 -14.01 -55.62 -15.79
N GLU A 244 -14.58 -56.21 -14.75
CA GLU A 244 -14.34 -57.61 -14.30
C GLU A 244 -12.98 -57.75 -13.61
N LYS A 245 -12.97 -57.82 -12.28
CA LYS A 245 -12.90 -59.08 -11.47
C LYS A 245 -11.61 -59.82 -11.79
N GLU A 246 -10.66 -59.96 -10.87
CA GLU A 246 -10.77 -60.83 -9.69
C GLU A 246 -9.48 -60.68 -8.83
N VAL A 247 -9.53 -61.23 -7.62
CA VAL A 247 -8.44 -61.57 -6.69
C VAL A 247 -8.21 -60.62 -5.50
N ILE A 248 -8.62 -61.18 -4.37
CA ILE A 248 -8.58 -60.76 -2.97
C ILE A 248 -7.20 -61.06 -2.38
N GLU A 249 -6.84 -60.29 -1.34
CA GLU A 249 -5.79 -60.55 -0.32
C GLU A 249 -4.33 -60.61 -0.79
N THR A 250 -3.52 -59.63 -0.37
CA THR A 250 -2.62 -59.81 0.79
C THR A 250 -1.90 -58.51 1.14
N VAL A 251 -2.04 -58.13 2.41
CA VAL A 251 -1.14 -57.25 3.14
C VAL A 251 0.28 -57.84 3.07
N LYS A 252 1.26 -57.05 2.61
CA LYS A 252 2.66 -57.19 3.02
C LYS A 252 3.42 -55.88 2.84
N THR A 253 3.91 -55.41 3.98
CA THR A 253 4.92 -54.39 4.21
C THR A 253 6.22 -54.65 3.45
N SER A 254 6.72 -53.64 2.73
CA SER A 254 8.13 -53.49 2.33
C SER A 254 8.41 -51.98 2.31
N LYS A 255 9.00 -51.36 3.34
CA LYS A 255 10.44 -51.33 3.60
C LYS A 255 11.26 -51.29 2.32
N ILE A 256 11.44 -50.09 1.77
CA ILE A 256 12.50 -49.78 0.82
C ILE A 256 13.33 -48.67 1.45
N LYS A 257 14.55 -49.04 1.83
CA LYS A 257 15.67 -48.14 2.05
C LYS A 257 16.05 -47.54 0.70
N GLY A 258 16.24 -46.23 0.68
CA GLY A 258 16.86 -45.50 -0.43
C GLY A 258 17.54 -44.27 0.15
N GLU A 259 18.72 -44.48 0.73
CA GLU A 259 19.70 -43.43 0.96
C GLU A 259 20.21 -43.01 -0.43
N GLU A 260 19.79 -41.84 -0.90
CA GLU A 260 20.55 -41.10 -1.91
C GLU A 260 21.13 -39.87 -1.22
N ALA A 261 22.43 -39.99 -0.94
CA ALA A 261 23.27 -38.89 -0.52
C ALA A 261 23.34 -37.87 -1.65
N PHE A 262 22.84 -36.67 -1.38
CA PHE A 262 23.05 -35.49 -2.20
C PHE A 262 24.47 -35.00 -1.92
N GLU A 263 25.45 -35.51 -2.67
CA GLU A 263 26.81 -34.96 -2.70
C GLU A 263 26.76 -33.61 -3.41
N MET A 264 26.62 -32.54 -2.62
CA MET A 264 26.83 -31.17 -3.07
C MET A 264 28.34 -30.91 -3.06
N THR A 265 29.03 -31.21 -4.17
CA THR A 265 30.42 -30.80 -4.37
C THR A 265 30.48 -29.28 -4.52
N SER A 266 30.67 -28.57 -3.40
CA SER A 266 31.11 -27.18 -3.40
C SER A 266 32.62 -27.15 -3.61
N ILE A 267 33.04 -26.75 -4.82
CA ILE A 267 34.43 -26.35 -5.07
C ILE A 267 34.54 -24.90 -4.58
N TYR A 268 35.09 -24.71 -3.38
CA TYR A 268 35.65 -23.43 -2.96
C TYR A 268 37.16 -23.59 -2.91
N ASP A 269 37.85 -22.99 -3.89
CA ASP A 269 39.27 -22.68 -3.78
C ASP A 269 39.40 -21.48 -2.82
N GLU A 270 39.84 -21.74 -1.59
CA GLU A 270 40.35 -20.72 -0.69
C GLU A 270 41.75 -20.31 -1.15
N LYS A 271 41.87 -19.09 -1.67
CA LYS A 271 43.12 -18.32 -1.60
C LYS A 271 42.89 -17.17 -0.64
N GLU A 272 43.53 -17.28 0.52
CA GLU A 272 43.73 -16.17 1.45
C GLU A 272 44.82 -15.26 0.87
N ASP A 273 44.43 -14.05 0.47
CA ASP A 273 45.35 -12.94 0.31
C ASP A 273 44.96 -11.89 1.36
N GLU A 274 45.85 -11.70 2.35
CA GLU A 274 45.86 -10.55 3.25
C GLU A 274 46.26 -9.30 2.44
N GLU A 275 45.39 -8.30 2.35
CA GLU A 275 45.79 -6.96 1.91
C GLU A 275 45.33 -5.87 2.89
N ASP A 276 46.32 -5.05 3.25
CA ASP A 276 46.28 -3.95 4.17
C ASP A 276 45.40 -2.78 3.71
N LEU A 277 44.69 -2.21 4.68
CA LEU A 277 43.95 -0.95 4.58
C LEU A 277 44.89 0.24 4.34
N SER A 278 44.91 0.83 3.13
CA SER A 278 44.98 2.29 2.97
C SER A 278 44.62 2.78 1.55
N SER A 279 44.00 3.97 1.50
CA SER A 279 43.66 4.80 0.34
C SER A 279 42.31 4.55 -0.36
N SER A 280 41.33 5.34 0.09
CA SER A 280 40.05 5.59 -0.59
C SER A 280 40.26 6.60 -1.73
N ALA A 281 40.18 6.14 -2.97
CA ALA A 281 39.91 6.96 -4.16
C ALA A 281 38.79 6.29 -4.98
N GLY A 282 37.81 7.09 -5.40
CA GLY A 282 36.50 6.64 -5.89
C GLY A 282 36.57 5.66 -7.07
N SER A 283 35.92 4.50 -6.90
CA SER A 283 35.72 3.51 -7.96
C SER A 283 34.41 3.77 -8.70
N THR A 284 34.51 4.13 -9.97
CA THR A 284 33.39 4.07 -10.93
C THR A 284 33.10 2.61 -11.29
N LYS A 285 31.92 2.12 -10.91
CA LYS A 285 31.47 0.76 -11.19
C LYS A 285 30.85 0.74 -12.59
N LYS A 286 31.55 0.17 -13.58
CA LYS A 286 30.97 -0.14 -14.90
C LYS A 286 30.12 -1.40 -14.77
N ILE A 287 28.82 -1.28 -14.99
CA ILE A 287 27.90 -2.42 -15.11
C ILE A 287 27.66 -2.65 -16.61
N PHE A 288 27.94 -3.87 -17.09
CA PHE A 288 27.66 -4.25 -18.46
C PHE A 288 26.17 -4.62 -18.60
N ALA A 289 25.48 -4.02 -19.56
CA ALA A 289 24.13 -4.40 -19.94
C ALA A 289 24.13 -5.83 -20.50
N TYR A 290 23.24 -6.66 -19.99
CA TYR A 290 23.05 -8.05 -20.42
C TYR A 290 22.27 -8.05 -21.74
N THR A 291 22.91 -8.48 -22.84
CA THR A 291 22.18 -8.80 -24.08
C THR A 291 21.68 -10.24 -23.97
N GLY A 292 20.38 -10.44 -24.19
CA GLY A 292 19.67 -11.69 -23.94
C GLY A 292 20.26 -12.91 -24.65
N LEU A 293 20.53 -13.96 -23.87
CA LEU A 293 20.82 -15.31 -24.36
C LEU A 293 19.50 -16.05 -24.53
N ASN A 294 19.04 -16.22 -25.77
CA ASN A 294 18.02 -17.20 -26.11
C ASN A 294 18.49 -18.05 -27.30
N ASP A 295 19.59 -18.79 -27.08
CA ASP A 295 20.06 -19.80 -28.03
C ASP A 295 20.65 -21.01 -27.29
N LYS A 296 19.75 -21.84 -26.73
CA LYS A 296 20.06 -23.23 -26.41
C LYS A 296 18.93 -24.15 -26.87
N LYS A 297 18.75 -24.24 -28.19
CA LYS A 297 18.11 -25.40 -28.82
C LYS A 297 18.46 -25.50 -30.31
N LYS A 298 19.70 -25.85 -30.63
CA LYS A 298 20.09 -26.46 -31.93
C LYS A 298 21.55 -26.94 -31.95
N GLU A 299 21.89 -27.91 -31.11
CA GLU A 299 23.00 -28.82 -31.43
C GLU A 299 22.45 -30.08 -32.08
N LYS A 300 22.34 -30.04 -33.42
CA LYS A 300 22.51 -31.19 -34.33
C LYS A 300 22.20 -30.73 -35.75
N SER A 301 23.25 -30.41 -36.51
CA SER A 301 23.37 -30.59 -37.98
C SER A 301 24.44 -29.64 -38.50
N LYS A 302 25.70 -30.08 -38.46
CA LYS A 302 26.80 -29.47 -39.21
C LYS A 302 26.74 -29.95 -40.65
N LYS A 303 27.04 -29.03 -41.59
CA LYS A 303 27.16 -29.15 -43.05
C LYS A 303 25.87 -28.82 -43.81
N ASP A 304 25.68 -27.56 -44.17
CA ASP A 304 26.09 -27.06 -45.48
C ASP A 304 26.12 -25.52 -45.47
N ALA A 305 27.16 -24.97 -46.09
CA ALA A 305 27.45 -23.55 -46.12
C ALA A 305 26.52 -22.83 -47.10
N PHE A 306 25.82 -21.81 -46.61
CA PHE A 306 25.27 -20.73 -47.42
C PHE A 306 25.93 -19.45 -46.93
N PHE A 307 26.66 -18.77 -47.82
CA PHE A 307 27.07 -17.38 -47.61
C PHE A 307 25.80 -16.55 -47.45
N VAL A 308 25.55 -16.08 -46.23
CA VAL A 308 24.67 -14.95 -45.96
C VAL A 308 25.62 -13.84 -45.55
N ASP A 309 25.55 -12.72 -46.27
CA ASP A 309 26.33 -11.52 -45.97
C ASP A 309 26.00 -11.04 -44.54
N ASP A 310 26.99 -11.13 -43.65
CA ASP A 310 26.97 -10.63 -42.25
C ASP A 310 27.14 -9.09 -42.17
N ASP A 311 26.62 -8.34 -43.15
CA ASP A 311 26.75 -6.87 -43.20
C ASP A 311 25.53 -6.12 -42.61
N ASP A 312 24.53 -6.83 -42.10
CA ASP A 312 23.41 -6.25 -41.33
C ASP A 312 23.71 -6.24 -39.81
N ASP A 313 24.96 -5.87 -39.47
CA ASP A 313 25.32 -5.36 -38.15
C ASP A 313 24.55 -4.04 -37.93
N ARG A 314 23.26 -4.18 -37.59
CA ARG A 314 22.47 -3.11 -36.97
C ARG A 314 23.26 -2.74 -35.72
N THR A 315 24.09 -1.71 -35.85
CA THR A 315 24.76 -1.04 -34.76
C THR A 315 23.67 -0.52 -33.83
N LEU A 316 23.19 -1.39 -32.95
CA LEU A 316 22.37 -1.04 -31.79
C LEU A 316 23.10 0.14 -31.16
N ASN A 317 22.41 1.27 -31.10
CA ASN A 317 22.96 2.51 -30.57
C ASN A 317 23.52 2.18 -29.19
N ASN A 318 24.85 2.13 -29.06
CA ASN A 318 25.52 1.89 -27.79
C ASN A 318 25.37 3.16 -26.94
N ILE A 319 24.19 3.33 -26.36
CA ILE A 319 23.89 4.40 -25.41
C ILE A 319 24.24 3.86 -24.03
N THR A 320 25.23 4.48 -23.40
CA THR A 320 25.56 4.21 -21.99
C THR A 320 25.27 5.46 -21.19
N ILE A 321 24.52 5.33 -20.09
CA ILE A 321 24.19 6.42 -19.18
C ILE A 321 24.86 6.14 -17.83
N ASN A 322 25.65 7.10 -17.34
CA ASN A 322 26.17 7.12 -15.98
C ASN A 322 25.60 8.33 -15.26
N VAL A 323 24.98 8.12 -14.11
CA VAL A 323 24.45 9.20 -13.27
C VAL A 323 25.42 9.43 -12.12
N SER A 324 25.75 10.68 -11.84
CA SER A 324 26.47 11.12 -10.65
C SER A 324 25.69 12.22 -9.95
N LEU A 325 25.77 12.27 -8.62
CA LEU A 325 25.05 13.27 -7.83
C LEU A 325 25.93 14.52 -7.62
N LEU A 326 25.37 15.70 -7.87
CA LEU A 326 26.03 16.98 -7.58
C LEU A 326 25.54 17.58 -6.25
N SER A 327 24.22 17.61 -6.04
CA SER A 327 23.58 18.11 -4.81
C SER A 327 22.20 17.46 -4.62
N GLN A 328 21.55 17.67 -3.48
CA GLN A 328 20.15 17.25 -3.31
C GLN A 328 19.28 17.86 -4.43
N GLY A 329 18.73 16.98 -5.28
CA GLY A 329 17.87 17.36 -6.41
C GLY A 329 18.59 17.75 -7.71
N SER A 330 19.92 17.65 -7.80
CA SER A 330 20.68 17.90 -9.04
C SER A 330 21.67 16.78 -9.36
N TYR A 331 21.64 16.32 -10.59
CA TYR A 331 22.37 15.16 -11.11
C TYR A 331 23.22 15.58 -12.29
N GLN A 332 24.39 14.99 -12.43
CA GLN A 332 25.19 15.02 -13.64
C GLN A 332 24.99 13.69 -14.37
N ILE A 333 24.46 13.77 -15.58
CA ILE A 333 24.19 12.62 -16.44
C ILE A 333 25.27 12.63 -17.52
N GLU A 334 26.17 11.66 -17.46
CA GLU A 334 27.12 11.39 -18.53
C GLU A 334 26.51 10.35 -19.46
N SER A 335 26.24 10.74 -20.71
CA SER A 335 25.73 9.84 -21.74
C SER A 335 26.74 9.71 -22.88
N VAL A 336 26.83 8.52 -23.47
CA VAL A 336 27.60 8.29 -24.70
C VAL A 336 26.63 7.88 -25.77
N VAL A 337 26.23 8.81 -26.65
CA VAL A 337 25.32 8.53 -27.76
C VAL A 337 26.13 8.55 -29.05
N ASN A 338 26.13 7.44 -29.81
CA ASN A 338 26.87 7.34 -31.08
C ASN A 338 28.35 7.76 -30.98
N LYS A 339 29.04 7.29 -29.93
CA LYS A 339 30.44 7.63 -29.59
C LYS A 339 30.68 9.09 -29.18
N LYS A 340 29.66 9.94 -29.16
CA LYS A 340 29.73 11.30 -28.62
C LYS A 340 29.40 11.26 -27.13
N LYS A 341 30.40 11.56 -26.30
CA LYS A 341 30.23 11.71 -24.85
C LYS A 341 29.66 13.10 -24.56
N THR A 342 28.49 13.17 -23.94
CA THR A 342 27.88 14.39 -23.40
C THR A 342 27.81 14.28 -21.88
N VAL A 343 28.01 15.39 -21.20
CA VAL A 343 27.88 15.48 -19.74
C VAL A 343 26.95 16.63 -19.45
N VAL A 344 25.77 16.33 -18.91
CA VAL A 344 24.69 17.30 -18.76
C VAL A 344 24.20 17.31 -17.32
N THR A 345 23.97 18.50 -16.78
CA THR A 345 23.39 18.65 -15.45
C THR A 345 21.87 18.74 -15.55
N ARG A 346 21.17 17.93 -14.75
CA ARG A 346 19.70 17.85 -14.69
C ARG A 346 19.20 17.92 -13.27
N THR A 347 18.09 18.59 -13.09
CA THR A 347 17.35 18.66 -11.82
C THR A 347 16.34 17.52 -11.73
N GLN A 348 15.93 17.16 -10.52
CA GLN A 348 14.87 16.16 -10.27
C GLN A 348 13.58 16.50 -11.02
N HIS A 349 13.23 17.78 -11.06
CA HIS A 349 12.03 18.24 -11.76
C HIS A 349 12.14 18.13 -13.29
N GLU A 350 13.35 18.16 -13.86
CA GLU A 350 13.55 17.85 -15.28
C GLU A 350 13.38 16.36 -15.56
N VAL A 351 13.86 15.48 -14.67
CA VAL A 351 13.66 14.02 -14.78
C VAL A 351 12.17 13.68 -14.67
N GLU A 352 11.45 14.33 -13.76
CA GLU A 352 10.00 14.18 -13.60
C GLU A 352 9.24 14.62 -14.87
N ARG A 353 9.64 15.76 -15.45
CA ARG A 353 9.08 16.23 -16.72
C ARG A 353 9.35 15.26 -17.87
N LEU A 354 10.55 14.68 -17.94
CA LEU A 354 10.86 13.64 -18.92
C LEU A 354 9.95 12.43 -18.73
N TYR A 355 9.82 11.94 -17.49
CA TYR A 355 8.96 10.80 -17.16
C TYR A 355 7.52 11.02 -17.63
N ASN A 356 6.92 12.17 -17.30
CA ASN A 356 5.55 12.50 -17.71
C ASN A 356 5.40 12.55 -19.24
N VAL A 357 6.40 13.06 -19.95
CA VAL A 357 6.38 13.14 -21.42
C VAL A 357 6.49 11.74 -22.03
N LEU A 358 7.38 10.90 -21.51
CA LEU A 358 7.51 9.51 -21.97
C LEU A 358 6.23 8.71 -21.73
N GLN A 359 5.55 8.89 -20.60
CA GLN A 359 4.25 8.26 -20.35
C GLN A 359 3.17 8.65 -21.38
N LEU A 360 3.21 9.90 -21.87
CA LEU A 360 2.26 10.40 -22.86
C LEU A 360 2.59 9.94 -24.29
N GLU A 361 3.87 9.88 -24.63
CA GLU A 361 4.35 9.55 -25.98
C GLU A 361 4.47 8.05 -26.23
N LEU A 362 4.86 7.27 -25.21
CA LEU A 362 5.10 5.83 -25.30
C LEU A 362 3.95 5.04 -24.65
N LYS A 363 2.72 5.26 -25.13
CA LYS A 363 1.51 4.62 -24.57
C LYS A 363 1.50 3.07 -24.63
N ASN A 364 2.40 2.49 -25.43
CA ASN A 364 2.46 1.05 -25.67
C ASN A 364 3.54 0.34 -24.83
N HIS A 365 4.30 1.08 -24.01
CA HIS A 365 5.39 0.54 -23.20
C HIS A 365 5.20 0.94 -21.75
N ILE A 366 5.55 0.04 -20.85
CA ILE A 366 5.64 0.31 -19.42
C ILE A 366 6.87 1.16 -19.15
N ILE A 367 6.64 2.41 -18.75
CA ILE A 367 7.72 3.32 -18.34
C ILE A 367 8.06 3.02 -16.87
N PRO A 368 9.33 2.75 -16.53
CA PRO A 368 9.75 2.44 -15.16
C PRO A 368 9.36 3.57 -14.22
N SER A 369 8.96 3.23 -12.99
CA SER A 369 8.48 4.19 -11.99
C SER A 369 9.49 5.32 -11.76
N PHE A 370 9.00 6.55 -11.69
CA PHE A 370 9.83 7.70 -11.35
C PHE A 370 10.40 7.56 -9.93
N PRO A 371 11.73 7.70 -9.74
CA PRO A 371 12.33 7.55 -8.42
C PRO A 371 11.90 8.70 -7.50
N THR A 372 11.21 8.35 -6.41
CA THR A 372 10.78 9.31 -5.39
C THR A 372 11.97 9.99 -4.71
N CYS A 373 11.81 11.26 -4.32
CA CYS A 373 12.84 11.99 -3.59
C CYS A 373 13.15 11.28 -2.27
N SER A 374 14.40 10.84 -2.10
CA SER A 374 14.89 10.27 -0.85
C SER A 374 15.91 11.19 -0.18
N MET A 375 15.92 11.18 1.16
CA MET A 375 16.98 11.84 1.95
C MET A 375 18.32 11.09 1.81
N ASP A 376 18.29 9.80 1.49
CA ASP A 376 19.50 9.03 1.20
C ASP A 376 19.90 9.23 -0.26
N LEU A 377 20.96 10.02 -0.43
CA LEU A 377 21.55 10.39 -1.70
C LEU A 377 22.11 9.21 -2.49
N LYS A 378 22.65 8.18 -1.81
CA LYS A 378 23.18 6.99 -2.49
C LYS A 378 22.05 6.15 -3.05
N PHE A 379 21.00 5.99 -2.26
CA PHE A 379 19.80 5.28 -2.65
C PHE A 379 19.11 5.93 -3.86
N LEU A 380 18.96 7.27 -3.82
CA LEU A 380 18.40 8.02 -4.93
C LEU A 380 19.22 7.87 -6.22
N LEU A 381 20.55 7.86 -6.10
CA LEU A 381 21.45 7.65 -7.24
C LEU A 381 21.32 6.25 -7.84
N GLU A 382 21.22 5.21 -7.01
CA GLU A 382 20.97 3.82 -7.43
C GLU A 382 19.64 3.73 -8.17
N LYS A 383 18.56 4.28 -7.60
CA LYS A 383 17.23 4.31 -8.23
C LYS A 383 17.23 5.05 -9.57
N LEU A 384 17.87 6.21 -9.66
CA LEU A 384 17.98 6.95 -10.93
C LEU A 384 18.77 6.18 -11.98
N THR A 385 19.85 5.51 -11.56
CA THR A 385 20.65 4.68 -12.47
C THR A 385 19.82 3.52 -13.02
N ASN A 386 19.07 2.83 -12.16
CA ASN A 386 18.16 1.76 -12.57
C ASN A 386 17.05 2.29 -13.48
N PHE A 387 16.43 3.42 -13.15
CA PHE A 387 15.42 4.08 -13.97
C PHE A 387 15.93 4.32 -15.41
N PHE A 388 17.12 4.92 -15.57
CA PHE A 388 17.69 5.14 -16.90
C PHE A 388 18.10 3.85 -17.60
N ASN A 389 18.67 2.88 -16.89
CA ASN A 389 19.01 1.58 -17.49
C ASN A 389 17.75 0.85 -18.00
N ASN A 390 16.66 0.91 -17.26
CA ASN A 390 15.38 0.34 -17.67
C ASN A 390 14.80 1.08 -18.88
N LEU A 391 14.92 2.41 -18.94
CA LEU A 391 14.55 3.18 -20.15
C LEU A 391 15.39 2.79 -21.37
N LEU A 392 16.66 2.46 -21.20
CA LEU A 392 17.52 2.03 -22.30
C LEU A 392 17.12 0.68 -22.90
N ASN A 393 16.41 -0.16 -22.13
CA ASN A 393 15.87 -1.43 -22.62
C ASN A 393 14.62 -1.25 -23.51
N ILE A 394 14.00 -0.06 -23.48
CA ILE A 394 12.84 0.28 -24.31
C ILE A 394 13.33 0.88 -25.62
N ASN A 395 13.32 0.08 -26.70
CA ASN A 395 13.81 0.50 -28.03
C ASN A 395 13.19 1.82 -28.52
N ASP A 396 11.90 2.02 -28.28
CA ASP A 396 11.20 3.25 -28.71
C ASP A 396 11.68 4.48 -27.94
N CYS A 397 12.13 4.32 -26.69
CA CYS A 397 12.73 5.40 -25.90
C CYS A 397 14.05 5.87 -26.51
N LEU A 398 14.84 4.98 -27.10
CA LEU A 398 16.11 5.33 -27.76
C LEU A 398 15.90 6.17 -29.04
N THR A 399 14.71 6.09 -29.64
CA THR A 399 14.33 6.90 -30.81
C THR A 399 13.52 8.15 -30.44
N ASN A 400 13.15 8.29 -29.17
CA ASN A 400 12.32 9.39 -28.70
C ASN A 400 13.12 10.71 -28.66
N VAL A 401 12.62 11.73 -29.37
CA VAL A 401 13.30 13.03 -29.50
C VAL A 401 13.43 13.75 -28.15
N ASN A 402 12.44 13.63 -27.27
CA ASN A 402 12.49 14.25 -25.94
C ASN A 402 13.52 13.55 -25.05
N PHE A 403 13.63 12.23 -25.11
CA PHE A 403 14.67 11.49 -24.39
C PHE A 403 16.08 11.85 -24.88
N LEU A 404 16.30 11.86 -26.20
CA LEU A 404 17.60 12.25 -26.77
C LEU A 404 17.95 13.72 -26.46
N SER A 405 16.99 14.63 -26.60
CA SER A 405 17.17 16.05 -26.23
C SER A 405 17.49 16.21 -24.74
N PHE A 406 16.85 15.41 -23.88
CA PHE A 406 17.15 15.39 -22.45
C PHE A 406 18.59 14.97 -22.16
N LEU A 407 19.15 14.03 -22.92
CA LEU A 407 20.55 13.56 -22.74
C LEU A 407 21.60 14.45 -23.41
N GLU A 408 21.26 15.14 -24.50
CA GLU A 408 22.22 15.87 -25.32
C GLU A 408 22.23 17.39 -25.09
N SER A 409 21.12 17.99 -24.67
CA SER A 409 20.99 19.46 -24.56
C SER A 409 21.68 19.99 -23.30
N GLU A 410 22.50 21.03 -23.40
CA GLU A 410 23.06 21.71 -22.21
C GLU A 410 22.05 22.67 -21.55
N PHE A 411 20.94 22.97 -22.22
CA PHE A 411 19.92 23.89 -21.71
C PHE A 411 18.95 23.21 -20.74
N LEU A 412 18.18 24.03 -20.03
CA LEU A 412 17.05 23.58 -19.23
C LEU A 412 16.13 22.73 -20.12
N PHE A 413 15.91 21.48 -19.72
CA PHE A 413 15.03 20.59 -20.45
C PHE A 413 13.62 21.17 -20.47
N ASN A 414 13.12 21.39 -21.68
CA ASN A 414 11.74 21.74 -21.93
C ASN A 414 11.27 20.81 -23.04
N PRO A 415 10.34 19.88 -22.75
CA PRO A 415 9.93 18.89 -23.73
C PRO A 415 9.34 19.58 -24.95
N VAL A 416 9.67 19.06 -26.12
CA VAL A 416 9.05 19.46 -27.38
C VAL A 416 7.66 18.83 -27.37
N VAL A 417 6.70 19.53 -26.79
CA VAL A 417 5.28 19.18 -26.89
C VAL A 417 4.92 19.34 -28.36
N GLY A 418 4.94 18.24 -29.11
CA GLY A 418 4.44 18.25 -30.47
C GLY A 418 3.02 18.80 -30.49
N ASN A 419 2.67 19.57 -31.52
CA ASN A 419 1.31 20.14 -31.70
C ASN A 419 0.18 19.09 -31.74
N SER A 420 0.48 17.80 -31.55
CA SER A 420 -0.46 16.67 -31.52
C SER A 420 -1.07 16.39 -30.14
N ILE A 421 -0.55 16.94 -29.04
CA ILE A 421 -1.12 16.70 -27.71
C ILE A 421 -2.32 17.64 -27.51
N ASN A 422 -3.53 17.13 -27.75
CA ASN A 422 -4.76 17.82 -27.40
C ASN A 422 -4.84 17.98 -25.87
N PRO A 423 -4.77 19.20 -25.30
CA PRO A 423 -4.78 19.44 -23.84
C PRO A 423 -6.14 19.11 -23.17
N GLY A 424 -7.09 18.54 -23.90
CA GLY A 424 -8.41 18.16 -23.40
C GLY A 424 -8.50 16.80 -22.71
N LEU A 425 -7.51 15.92 -22.86
CA LEU A 425 -7.61 14.53 -22.37
C LEU A 425 -7.33 14.39 -20.87
N GLU A 426 -6.48 15.25 -20.27
CA GLU A 426 -6.07 15.15 -18.85
C GLU A 426 -7.22 15.30 -17.84
N LYS A 427 -8.33 15.99 -18.19
CA LYS A 427 -9.44 16.21 -17.26
C LYS A 427 -10.40 15.03 -17.11
N SER A 428 -10.28 13.98 -17.92
CA SER A 428 -11.25 12.88 -17.97
C SER A 428 -10.91 11.67 -17.08
N ILE A 429 -9.68 11.55 -16.59
CA ILE A 429 -9.18 10.32 -15.96
C ILE A 429 -9.65 10.16 -14.50
N GLY A 430 -10.05 11.24 -13.83
CA GLY A 430 -10.30 11.24 -12.38
C GLY A 430 -11.61 10.63 -11.86
N ASN A 431 -12.62 10.33 -12.69
CA ASN A 431 -13.99 10.05 -12.21
C ASN A 431 -14.64 8.73 -12.65
N ASN A 432 -13.96 7.85 -13.40
CA ASN A 432 -14.59 6.66 -13.98
C ASN A 432 -14.31 5.38 -13.15
N LYS A 433 -15.00 5.22 -12.02
CA LYS A 433 -15.02 3.95 -11.25
C LYS A 433 -16.10 2.95 -11.70
N SER A 434 -17.01 3.30 -12.62
CA SER A 434 -18.08 2.39 -13.10
C SER A 434 -17.65 1.44 -14.23
N PHE A 435 -16.37 1.06 -14.24
CA PHE A 435 -15.66 0.44 -15.36
C PHE A 435 -16.16 -0.98 -15.73
N PHE A 436 -16.69 -1.75 -14.77
CA PHE A 436 -16.96 -3.19 -14.98
C PHE A 436 -18.38 -3.57 -15.40
N ASN A 437 -19.36 -2.66 -15.35
CA ASN A 437 -20.77 -3.04 -15.57
C ASN A 437 -21.25 -2.94 -17.03
N PHE A 438 -20.42 -2.50 -17.97
CA PHE A 438 -20.87 -2.21 -19.35
C PHE A 438 -20.68 -3.37 -20.37
N PHE A 439 -19.83 -4.37 -20.08
CA PHE A 439 -19.43 -5.41 -21.05
C PHE A 439 -20.21 -6.75 -20.94
N GLY A 440 -21.54 -6.71 -20.73
CA GLY A 440 -22.37 -7.91 -20.58
C GLY A 440 -22.66 -8.74 -21.84
N GLY A 441 -21.80 -8.81 -22.87
CA GLY A 441 -22.18 -9.52 -24.10
C GLY A 441 -21.11 -9.93 -25.14
N GLY A 442 -19.81 -9.77 -24.88
CA GLY A 442 -18.76 -10.18 -25.84
C GLY A 442 -17.76 -11.15 -25.22
N SER A 443 -17.78 -12.41 -25.64
CA SER A 443 -16.99 -13.50 -25.02
C SER A 443 -15.47 -13.32 -25.06
N ASN A 444 -14.92 -12.52 -25.97
CA ASN A 444 -13.47 -12.44 -26.18
C ASN A 444 -12.79 -11.27 -25.46
N THR A 445 -13.53 -10.25 -25.01
CA THR A 445 -12.95 -9.15 -24.22
C THR A 445 -12.84 -9.54 -22.74
N GLN A 446 -13.73 -10.41 -22.27
CA GLN A 446 -13.78 -10.89 -20.89
C GLN A 446 -12.49 -11.61 -20.46
N ASP A 447 -11.84 -12.37 -21.36
CA ASP A 447 -10.61 -13.09 -21.04
C ASP A 447 -9.41 -12.17 -20.76
N ASN A 448 -9.33 -11.04 -21.48
CA ASN A 448 -8.27 -10.05 -21.23
C ASN A 448 -8.49 -9.35 -19.88
N ASP A 449 -9.73 -9.03 -19.55
CA ASP A 449 -10.08 -8.36 -18.29
C ASP A 449 -9.71 -9.25 -17.08
N VAL A 450 -10.00 -10.55 -17.15
CA VAL A 450 -9.64 -11.52 -16.10
C VAL A 450 -8.12 -11.62 -15.92
N TYR A 451 -7.34 -11.52 -17.00
CA TYR A 451 -5.87 -11.54 -16.90
C TYR A 451 -5.35 -10.35 -16.10
N PHE A 452 -5.76 -9.12 -16.47
CA PHE A 452 -5.28 -7.91 -15.80
C PHE A 452 -5.79 -7.79 -14.37
N GLU A 453 -7.01 -8.24 -14.08
CA GLU A 453 -7.53 -8.29 -12.71
C GLU A 453 -6.72 -9.25 -11.84
N ASN A 454 -6.37 -10.42 -12.37
CA ASN A 454 -5.50 -11.38 -11.67
C ASN A 454 -4.08 -10.85 -11.48
N ALA A 455 -3.51 -10.22 -12.52
CA ALA A 455 -2.19 -9.59 -12.45
C ALA A 455 -2.17 -8.50 -11.38
N LEU A 456 -3.14 -7.57 -11.41
CA LEU A 456 -3.28 -6.50 -10.42
C LEU A 456 -3.45 -7.06 -8.99
N LYS A 457 -4.27 -8.10 -8.83
CA LYS A 457 -4.46 -8.75 -7.52
C LYS A 457 -3.17 -9.39 -7.02
N LEU A 458 -2.40 -10.04 -7.90
CA LEU A 458 -1.12 -10.64 -7.56
C LEU A 458 -0.08 -9.57 -7.19
N THR A 459 0.04 -8.50 -7.97
CA THR A 459 0.97 -7.39 -7.69
C THR A 459 0.66 -6.75 -6.33
N ASN A 460 -0.62 -6.46 -6.06
CA ASN A 460 -1.04 -5.94 -4.74
C ASN A 460 -0.70 -6.90 -3.58
N GLN A 461 -0.84 -8.21 -3.78
CA GLN A 461 -0.47 -9.20 -2.77
C GLN A 461 1.05 -9.22 -2.53
N ILE A 462 1.84 -9.11 -3.59
CA ILE A 462 3.30 -9.02 -3.51
C ILE A 462 3.71 -7.74 -2.76
N ASP A 463 3.12 -6.60 -3.08
CA ASP A 463 3.40 -5.33 -2.41
C ASP A 463 3.12 -5.40 -0.91
N ILE A 464 1.97 -5.97 -0.52
CA ILE A 464 1.63 -6.19 0.89
C ILE A 464 2.69 -7.08 1.55
N GLY A 465 3.09 -8.18 0.90
CA GLY A 465 4.13 -9.08 1.39
C GLY A 465 5.48 -8.39 1.57
N ILE A 466 5.91 -7.59 0.59
CA ILE A 466 7.16 -6.82 0.66
C ILE A 466 7.13 -5.81 1.80
N ILE A 467 6.00 -5.10 1.99
CA ILE A 467 5.81 -4.14 3.10
C ILE A 467 5.88 -4.87 4.45
N GLU A 468 5.26 -6.04 4.58
CA GLU A 468 5.31 -6.84 5.80
C GLU A 468 6.72 -7.33 6.12
N ILE A 469 7.46 -7.82 5.11
CA ILE A 469 8.87 -8.20 5.24
C ILE A 469 9.71 -6.99 5.66
N GLY A 470 9.47 -5.82 5.06
CA GLY A 470 10.14 -4.57 5.42
C GLY A 470 9.93 -4.20 6.90
N LYS A 471 8.68 -4.27 7.38
CA LYS A 471 8.34 -4.02 8.80
C LYS A 471 9.00 -5.04 9.74
N LEU A 472 9.09 -6.31 9.35
CA LEU A 472 9.76 -7.34 10.14
C LEU A 472 11.26 -7.08 10.22
N CYS A 473 11.89 -6.71 9.10
CA CYS A 473 13.31 -6.35 9.05
C CYS A 473 13.60 -5.11 9.90
N GLU A 474 12.72 -4.11 9.90
CA GLU A 474 12.87 -2.93 10.77
C GLU A 474 12.76 -3.30 12.25
N LYS A 475 11.82 -4.19 12.62
CA LYS A 475 11.73 -4.71 14.00
C LYS A 475 12.99 -5.45 14.41
N LEU A 476 13.52 -6.30 13.52
CA LEU A 476 14.77 -7.04 13.75
C LEU A 476 15.97 -6.09 13.90
N ALA A 477 16.02 -5.05 13.07
CA ALA A 477 17.03 -4.00 13.13
C ALA A 477 17.04 -3.24 14.46
N ARG A 478 15.86 -3.08 15.10
CA ARG A 478 15.71 -2.44 16.41
C ARG A 478 16.08 -3.38 17.55
N SER A 479 15.80 -4.69 17.44
CA SER A 479 16.13 -5.65 18.50
C SER A 479 17.62 -5.96 18.56
N GLU A 480 18.33 -5.95 17.43
CA GLU A 480 19.73 -6.35 17.36
C GLU A 480 20.58 -5.36 16.56
N LYS A 481 21.40 -4.58 17.28
CA LYS A 481 22.26 -3.53 16.70
C LYS A 481 23.21 -4.05 15.62
N SER A 482 23.67 -5.31 15.75
CA SER A 482 24.58 -5.97 14.81
C SER A 482 23.91 -6.32 13.46
N TYR A 483 22.61 -6.60 13.46
CA TYR A 483 21.85 -6.92 12.25
C TYR A 483 21.16 -5.70 11.62
N SER A 484 21.12 -4.59 12.36
CA SER A 484 20.49 -3.34 11.95
C SER A 484 20.94 -2.83 10.59
N ILE A 485 22.25 -2.88 10.30
CA ILE A 485 22.81 -2.43 9.02
C ILE A 485 22.32 -3.30 7.86
N HIS A 486 22.36 -4.62 8.02
CA HIS A 486 21.96 -5.55 6.94
C HIS A 486 20.45 -5.60 6.71
N CYS A 487 19.67 -5.48 7.78
CA CYS A 487 18.22 -5.39 7.68
C CYS A 487 17.80 -4.06 7.04
N SER A 488 18.48 -2.95 7.35
CA SER A 488 18.23 -1.66 6.70
C SER A 488 18.51 -1.73 5.20
N ASP A 489 19.65 -2.29 4.76
CA ASP A 489 19.95 -2.47 3.33
C ASP A 489 18.84 -3.27 2.61
N LEU A 490 18.36 -4.33 3.25
CA LEU A 490 17.34 -5.21 2.69
C LEU A 490 15.98 -4.51 2.60
N VAL A 491 15.56 -3.79 3.65
CA VAL A 491 14.34 -2.96 3.65
C VAL A 491 14.38 -1.93 2.55
N THR A 492 15.50 -1.24 2.42
CA THR A 492 15.71 -0.21 1.41
C THR A 492 15.55 -0.79 0.00
N LYS A 493 16.12 -1.96 -0.27
CA LYS A 493 16.00 -2.65 -1.58
C LYS A 493 14.61 -3.20 -1.84
N PHE A 494 13.96 -3.77 -0.83
CA PHE A 494 12.56 -4.16 -0.90
C PHE A 494 11.64 -2.99 -1.20
N GLY A 495 11.91 -1.83 -0.59
CA GLY A 495 11.22 -0.59 -0.92
C GLY A 495 11.40 -0.15 -2.37
N VAL A 496 12.57 -0.40 -2.98
CA VAL A 496 12.75 -0.18 -4.44
C VAL A 496 11.84 -1.10 -5.23
N LEU A 497 11.89 -2.41 -4.96
CA LEU A 497 11.12 -3.41 -5.69
C LEU A 497 9.60 -3.18 -5.58
N ALA A 498 9.12 -2.73 -4.41
CA ALA A 498 7.71 -2.39 -4.20
C ALA A 498 7.29 -1.02 -4.76
N GLU A 499 8.23 -0.11 -5.05
CA GLU A 499 7.91 1.13 -5.76
C GLU A 499 7.92 0.91 -7.28
N GLU A 500 8.75 -0.02 -7.77
CA GLU A 500 8.81 -0.42 -9.17
C GLU A 500 7.56 -1.20 -9.63
N THR A 501 6.85 -1.87 -8.73
CA THR A 501 5.54 -2.54 -8.97
C THR A 501 4.35 -1.57 -9.13
N SER A 502 4.59 -0.26 -9.16
CA SER A 502 3.56 0.78 -9.08
C SER A 502 2.38 0.58 -10.08
N PRO A 503 1.13 0.85 -9.66
CA PRO A 503 -0.09 0.68 -10.47
C PRO A 503 -0.21 1.63 -11.68
N VAL A 504 0.85 2.38 -12.01
CA VAL A 504 0.94 3.25 -13.19
C VAL A 504 0.57 2.50 -14.48
N GLU A 505 0.92 1.22 -14.56
CA GLU A 505 0.59 0.32 -15.68
C GLU A 505 -0.93 0.17 -15.88
N SER A 506 -1.69 0.13 -14.79
CA SER A 506 -3.15 0.07 -14.84
C SER A 506 -3.74 1.35 -15.41
N TYR A 507 -3.15 2.52 -15.14
CA TYR A 507 -3.69 3.80 -15.60
C TYR A 507 -3.57 3.99 -17.12
N GLN A 508 -2.47 3.56 -17.74
CA GLN A 508 -2.31 3.64 -19.19
C GLN A 508 -3.31 2.74 -19.92
N MET A 509 -3.49 1.51 -19.45
CA MET A 509 -4.47 0.58 -20.00
C MET A 509 -5.91 1.07 -19.79
N LEU A 510 -6.24 1.58 -18.60
CA LEU A 510 -7.54 2.18 -18.30
C LEU A 510 -7.83 3.39 -19.20
N SER A 511 -6.82 4.20 -19.52
CA SER A 511 -6.94 5.35 -20.43
C SER A 511 -7.28 4.91 -21.85
N LEU A 512 -6.54 3.92 -22.40
CA LEU A 512 -6.82 3.37 -23.73
C LEU A 512 -8.20 2.69 -23.79
N LEU A 513 -8.60 1.98 -22.73
CA LEU A 513 -9.91 1.34 -22.68
C LEU A 513 -11.04 2.38 -22.59
N SER A 514 -10.84 3.47 -21.85
CA SER A 514 -11.76 4.61 -21.82
C SER A 514 -11.88 5.28 -23.20
N GLU A 515 -10.78 5.41 -23.95
CA GLU A 515 -10.78 5.94 -25.32
C GLU A 515 -11.57 5.01 -26.25
N TYR A 516 -11.35 3.70 -26.18
CA TYR A 516 -12.10 2.71 -26.94
C TYR A 516 -13.60 2.75 -26.63
N GLU A 517 -13.98 2.83 -25.36
CA GLU A 517 -15.38 2.93 -24.94
C GLU A 517 -16.04 4.21 -25.48
N GLN A 518 -15.32 5.33 -25.45
CA GLN A 518 -15.80 6.59 -26.03
C GLN A 518 -16.04 6.45 -27.53
N GLN A 519 -15.15 5.77 -28.27
CA GLN A 519 -15.35 5.50 -29.69
C GLN A 519 -16.56 4.60 -29.93
N CYS A 520 -16.73 3.52 -29.15
CA CYS A 520 -17.92 2.65 -29.23
C CYS A 520 -19.22 3.43 -29.01
N LYS A 521 -19.26 4.35 -28.03
CA LYS A 521 -20.42 5.22 -27.77
C LYS A 521 -20.70 6.16 -28.96
N VAL A 522 -19.66 6.69 -29.61
CA VAL A 522 -19.80 7.51 -30.82
C VAL A 522 -20.36 6.67 -31.98
N THR A 523 -19.84 5.46 -32.20
CA THR A 523 -20.35 4.53 -33.22
C THR A 523 -21.82 4.20 -32.98
N GLN A 524 -22.20 3.82 -31.76
CA GLN A 524 -23.58 3.51 -31.40
C GLN A 524 -24.53 4.68 -31.67
N LYS A 525 -24.14 5.92 -31.28
CA LYS A 525 -24.93 7.12 -31.57
C LYS A 525 -25.09 7.36 -33.08
N LYS A 526 -24.06 7.11 -33.88
CA LYS A 526 -24.13 7.25 -35.35
C LYS A 526 -25.02 6.18 -35.98
N ILE A 527 -24.99 4.93 -35.50
CA ILE A 527 -25.90 3.85 -35.92
C ILE A 527 -27.36 4.25 -35.62
N GLN A 528 -27.66 4.66 -34.39
CA GLN A 528 -29.01 5.09 -34.00
C GLN A 528 -29.52 6.27 -34.85
N ASN A 529 -28.65 7.24 -35.17
CA ASN A 529 -29.01 8.36 -36.03
C ASN A 529 -29.30 7.92 -37.47
N LEU A 530 -28.52 6.98 -38.01
CA LEU A 530 -28.72 6.41 -39.34
C LEU A 530 -30.02 5.59 -39.40
N GLU A 531 -30.35 4.83 -38.37
CA GLU A 531 -31.63 4.12 -38.24
C GLU A 531 -32.82 5.08 -38.18
N LYS A 532 -32.73 6.15 -37.38
CA LYS A 532 -33.74 7.22 -37.33
C LYS A 532 -33.97 7.84 -38.71
N LEU A 533 -32.91 8.15 -39.44
CA LEU A 533 -33.01 8.69 -40.80
C LEU A 533 -33.69 7.70 -41.76
N LYS A 534 -33.33 6.41 -41.70
CA LYS A 534 -33.96 5.34 -42.50
C LYS A 534 -35.44 5.14 -42.16
N SER A 535 -35.84 5.32 -40.90
CA SER A 535 -37.24 5.20 -40.47
C SER A 535 -38.10 6.42 -40.77
N SER A 536 -37.49 7.56 -41.08
CA SER A 536 -38.24 8.81 -41.32
C SER A 536 -38.95 8.74 -42.68
N SER A 537 -40.20 9.15 -42.76
CA SER A 537 -41.04 9.07 -43.98
C SER A 537 -40.63 10.07 -45.08
N SER A 538 -39.67 10.96 -44.82
CA SER A 538 -39.15 11.98 -45.73
C SER A 538 -37.66 11.75 -45.95
N ILE A 539 -37.34 10.63 -46.61
CA ILE A 539 -35.95 10.22 -46.85
C ILE A 539 -35.36 11.10 -47.94
N LYS A 540 -34.45 11.99 -47.57
CA LYS A 540 -33.50 12.59 -48.53
C LYS A 540 -32.30 11.66 -48.63
N THR A 541 -32.13 11.00 -49.77
CA THR A 541 -31.02 10.06 -50.06
C THR A 541 -29.66 10.66 -49.69
N ASP A 542 -29.43 11.93 -50.03
CA ASP A 542 -28.17 12.62 -49.77
C ASP A 542 -27.79 12.66 -48.28
N LYS A 543 -28.79 12.76 -47.38
CA LYS A 543 -28.53 12.76 -45.92
C LYS A 543 -28.18 11.38 -45.39
N VAL A 544 -28.73 10.33 -46.01
CA VAL A 544 -28.42 8.94 -45.65
C VAL A 544 -26.99 8.60 -46.10
N ASP A 545 -26.58 9.06 -47.28
CA ASP A 545 -25.23 8.84 -47.80
C ASP A 545 -24.17 9.54 -46.95
N VAL A 546 -24.40 10.80 -46.55
CA VAL A 546 -23.49 11.52 -45.63
C VAL A 546 -23.40 10.80 -44.27
N ALA A 547 -24.54 10.41 -43.68
CA ALA A 547 -24.55 9.69 -42.41
C ALA A 547 -23.88 8.30 -42.51
N SER A 548 -23.99 7.63 -43.67
CA SER A 548 -23.34 6.35 -43.93
C SER A 548 -21.82 6.51 -44.03
N ASN A 549 -21.34 7.56 -44.71
CA ASN A 549 -19.92 7.86 -44.80
C ASN A 549 -19.34 8.23 -43.42
N GLU A 550 -20.02 9.06 -42.64
CA GLU A 550 -19.62 9.36 -41.26
C GLU A 550 -19.56 8.10 -40.38
N LEU A 551 -20.52 7.18 -40.53
CA LEU A 551 -20.51 5.91 -39.81
C LEU A 551 -19.32 5.03 -40.23
N PHE A 552 -18.97 5.02 -41.51
CA PHE A 552 -17.82 4.27 -42.01
C PHE A 552 -16.51 4.80 -41.42
N GLU A 553 -16.29 6.12 -41.43
CA GLU A 553 -15.10 6.74 -40.81
C GLU A 553 -15.01 6.44 -39.31
N VAL A 554 -16.13 6.56 -38.57
CA VAL A 554 -16.14 6.25 -37.14
C VAL A 554 -15.86 4.77 -36.86
N LYS A 555 -16.40 3.85 -37.67
CA LYS A 555 -16.08 2.41 -37.54
C LYS A 555 -14.62 2.11 -37.85
N LYS A 556 -14.04 2.81 -38.82
CA LYS A 556 -12.61 2.70 -39.13
C LYS A 556 -11.78 3.14 -37.92
N THR A 557 -12.08 4.29 -37.32
CA THR A 557 -11.38 4.75 -36.11
C THR A 557 -11.59 3.81 -34.91
N GLU A 558 -12.79 3.24 -34.74
CA GLU A 558 -13.05 2.24 -33.69
C GLU A 558 -12.20 0.98 -33.89
N THR A 559 -12.05 0.53 -35.14
CA THR A 559 -11.23 -0.64 -35.48
C THR A 559 -9.75 -0.33 -35.22
N GLU A 560 -9.25 0.83 -35.63
CA GLU A 560 -7.88 1.27 -35.37
C GLU A 560 -7.57 1.35 -33.86
N VAL A 561 -8.49 1.89 -33.05
CA VAL A 561 -8.35 1.95 -31.60
C VAL A 561 -8.41 0.55 -30.98
N LYS A 562 -9.27 -0.35 -31.49
CA LYS A 562 -9.33 -1.75 -31.03
C LYS A 562 -8.04 -2.50 -31.35
N ASP A 563 -7.52 -2.36 -32.56
CA ASP A 563 -6.27 -2.99 -32.97
C ASP A 563 -5.09 -2.47 -32.12
N THR A 564 -5.07 -1.16 -31.84
CA THR A 564 -4.12 -0.55 -30.91
C THR A 564 -4.27 -1.17 -29.51
N LEU A 565 -5.48 -1.21 -28.95
CA LEU A 565 -5.75 -1.79 -27.63
C LEU A 565 -5.30 -3.26 -27.53
N THR A 566 -5.54 -4.07 -28.57
CA THR A 566 -5.10 -5.48 -28.59
C THR A 566 -3.57 -5.60 -28.65
N SER A 567 -2.91 -4.82 -29.49
CA SER A 567 -1.44 -4.78 -29.58
C SER A 567 -0.79 -4.29 -28.28
N THR A 568 -1.35 -3.24 -27.67
CA THR A 568 -0.89 -2.73 -26.37
C THR A 568 -1.11 -3.75 -25.27
N SER A 569 -2.27 -4.41 -25.23
CA SER A 569 -2.55 -5.51 -24.28
C SER A 569 -1.54 -6.64 -24.39
N GLU A 570 -1.22 -7.11 -25.60
CA GLU A 570 -0.21 -8.15 -25.81
C GLU A 570 1.21 -7.69 -25.44
N THR A 571 1.52 -6.40 -25.61
CA THR A 571 2.81 -5.83 -25.21
C THR A 571 2.91 -5.75 -23.69
N ILE A 572 1.90 -5.22 -23.01
CA ILE A 572 1.83 -5.17 -21.54
C ILE A 572 1.89 -6.58 -20.94
N LYS A 573 1.24 -7.58 -21.55
CA LYS A 573 1.34 -8.98 -21.09
C LYS A 573 2.78 -9.49 -21.12
N ARG A 574 3.51 -9.23 -22.21
CA ARG A 574 4.92 -9.62 -22.33
C ARG A 574 5.79 -8.88 -21.34
N GLU A 575 5.61 -7.56 -21.22
CA GLU A 575 6.37 -6.75 -20.26
C GLU A 575 6.08 -7.16 -18.81
N TYR A 576 4.84 -7.55 -18.49
CA TYR A 576 4.48 -8.09 -17.17
C TYR A 576 5.19 -9.43 -16.89
N ASP A 577 5.25 -10.32 -17.88
CA ASP A 577 5.98 -11.59 -17.74
C ASP A 577 7.49 -11.34 -17.53
N ASP A 578 8.07 -10.40 -18.28
CA ASP A 578 9.48 -9.99 -18.14
C ASP A 578 9.72 -9.34 -16.78
N PHE A 579 8.82 -8.46 -16.34
CA PHE A 579 8.84 -7.82 -15.02
C PHE A 579 8.79 -8.85 -13.91
N LYS A 580 7.86 -9.81 -13.97
CA LYS A 580 7.74 -10.88 -12.99
C LYS A 580 9.00 -11.73 -12.92
N PHE A 581 9.58 -12.07 -14.07
CA PHE A 581 10.84 -12.79 -14.13
C PHE A 581 11.98 -11.99 -13.48
N LEU A 582 12.09 -10.70 -13.80
CA LEU A 582 13.11 -9.82 -13.23
C LEU A 582 12.93 -9.68 -11.71
N GLN A 583 11.70 -9.49 -11.25
CA GLN A 583 11.35 -9.40 -9.84
C GLN A 583 11.73 -10.68 -9.09
N ASP A 584 11.35 -11.86 -9.60
CA ASP A 584 11.69 -13.14 -8.98
C ASP A 584 13.21 -13.33 -8.89
N TYR A 585 13.94 -12.94 -9.95
CA TYR A 585 15.39 -13.02 -10.01
C TYR A 585 16.08 -12.06 -9.04
N GLU A 586 15.70 -10.77 -9.03
CA GLU A 586 16.31 -9.75 -8.18
C GLU A 586 16.00 -9.99 -6.70
N LEU A 587 14.76 -10.40 -6.40
CA LEU A 587 14.36 -10.80 -5.07
C LEU A 587 15.17 -11.99 -4.57
N GLY A 588 15.28 -13.05 -5.39
CA GLY A 588 16.09 -14.22 -5.08
C GLY A 588 17.55 -13.84 -4.81
N ALA A 589 18.15 -13.03 -5.68
CA ALA A 589 19.54 -12.59 -5.56
C ALA A 589 19.81 -11.78 -4.29
N GLU A 590 18.89 -10.90 -3.86
CA GLU A 590 19.08 -10.15 -2.62
C GLU A 590 18.79 -10.96 -1.36
N LEU A 591 17.85 -11.90 -1.41
CA LEU A 591 17.68 -12.86 -0.32
C LEU A 591 18.93 -13.72 -0.13
N ASP A 592 19.51 -14.24 -1.21
CA ASP A 592 20.75 -15.03 -1.15
C ASP A 592 21.90 -14.21 -0.56
N LYS A 593 22.04 -12.95 -0.98
CA LYS A 593 23.06 -12.05 -0.44
C LYS A 593 22.83 -11.72 1.03
N PHE A 594 21.58 -11.52 1.45
CA PHE A 594 21.24 -11.33 2.85
C PHE A 594 21.57 -12.57 3.69
N VAL A 595 21.17 -13.76 3.25
CA VAL A 595 21.48 -15.04 3.91
C VAL A 595 22.99 -15.26 3.99
N GLY A 596 23.74 -14.94 2.92
CA GLY A 596 25.20 -15.00 2.92
C GLY A 596 25.83 -14.10 3.98
N LYS A 597 25.37 -12.84 4.09
CA LYS A 597 25.81 -11.91 5.15
C LYS A 597 25.48 -12.44 6.55
N GLN A 598 24.26 -12.96 6.75
CA GLN A 598 23.82 -13.55 8.03
C GLN A 598 24.68 -14.74 8.45
N LEU A 599 24.98 -15.63 7.50
CA LEU A 599 25.89 -16.76 7.71
C LEU A 599 27.28 -16.29 8.15
N GLN A 600 27.80 -15.24 7.51
CA GLN A 600 29.11 -14.68 7.86
C GLN A 600 29.14 -14.08 9.28
N VAL A 601 28.08 -13.35 9.67
CA VAL A 601 27.96 -12.83 11.04
C VAL A 601 27.95 -13.96 12.07
N ASN A 602 27.19 -15.03 11.82
CA ASN A 602 27.14 -16.19 12.71
C ASN A 602 28.48 -16.93 12.80
N LYS A 603 29.20 -17.09 11.68
CA LYS A 603 30.56 -17.64 11.67
C LYS A 603 31.52 -16.80 12.52
N ASN A 604 31.43 -15.46 12.43
CA ASN A 604 32.26 -14.57 13.22
C ASN A 604 31.94 -14.65 14.73
N LEU A 605 30.66 -14.74 15.08
CA LEU A 605 30.23 -14.92 16.47
C LEU A 605 30.73 -16.25 17.05
N LEU A 606 30.67 -17.33 16.26
CA LEU A 606 31.20 -18.63 16.66
C LEU A 606 32.72 -18.58 16.92
N LYS A 607 33.49 -17.90 16.05
CA LYS A 607 34.93 -17.67 16.28
C LYS A 607 35.22 -16.92 17.59
N VAL A 608 34.38 -15.94 17.94
CA VAL A 608 34.51 -15.22 19.22
C VAL A 608 34.26 -16.16 20.41
N TRP A 609 33.23 -17.00 20.33
CA TRP A 609 32.94 -17.99 21.37
C TRP A 609 34.06 -19.02 21.53
N ASP A 610 34.63 -19.51 20.42
CA ASP A 610 35.76 -20.43 20.46
C ASP A 610 36.99 -19.79 21.13
N ASN A 611 37.24 -18.50 20.90
CA ASN A 611 38.32 -17.78 21.56
C ASN A 611 38.06 -17.63 23.07
N ILE A 612 36.84 -17.27 23.48
CA ILE A 612 36.46 -17.20 24.90
C ILE A 612 36.63 -18.57 25.58
N LEU A 613 36.26 -19.65 24.89
CA LEU A 613 36.37 -21.01 25.41
C LEU A 613 37.84 -21.40 25.62
N LYS A 614 38.73 -21.08 24.66
CA LYS A 614 40.18 -21.27 24.80
C LYS A 614 40.76 -20.47 25.95
N ASP A 615 40.33 -19.22 26.13
CA ASP A 615 40.78 -18.38 27.23
C ASP A 615 40.36 -18.97 28.59
N LEU A 616 39.12 -19.48 28.69
CA LEU A 616 38.64 -20.17 29.89
C LEU A 616 39.40 -21.48 30.15
N GLU A 617 39.66 -22.27 29.13
CA GLU A 617 40.48 -23.48 29.25
C GLU A 617 41.90 -23.19 29.73
N SER A 618 42.49 -22.05 29.34
CA SER A 618 43.82 -21.64 29.81
C SER A 618 43.86 -21.20 31.28
N LEU A 619 42.71 -20.87 31.87
CA LEU A 619 42.59 -20.46 33.28
C LEU A 619 42.41 -21.65 34.24
N TYR A 620 41.96 -22.80 33.73
CA TYR A 620 41.81 -24.05 34.48
C TYR A 620 43.08 -24.90 34.40
#